data_AF-A0A2E1PPH3-F1
#
_entry.id   AF-A0A2E1PPH3-F1
#
_cell.length_a   1.000
_cell.length_b   1.000
_cell.length_c   1.000
_cell.angle_alpha   90.00
_cell.angle_beta   90.00
_cell.angle_gamma   90.00
#
_symmetry.space_group_name_H-M   'P 1'
#
loop_
_entity.id
_entity.type
_entity.pdbx_description
1 polymer ?
#
loop_
_entity_poly.entity_id
_entity_poly.type
_entity_poly.pdbx_seq_one_letter_code
_entity_poly.pdbx_strand_id
1 'polypeptide(L)'
;MFKTIFKSLFHFLIVLVLTMFLIAFHSSLLNLIWLASIKMPITISASLTMFIGDVEGLLFNGAFPVPILISMLYAITFIFTAVIRRWTVFPARVMYAVAGAFTFIIITLVLPLLVNNIDLIANARSSNGKLTLIIIGAIAGMYFGSFVERSKNGK
;
A
#
# COMPACT_ATOMS: atom_id res chain seq x y z
N MET A 1 5.44 -28.49 3.00
CA MET A 1 4.33 -27.60 2.60
C MET A 1 4.08 -26.47 3.60
N PHE A 2 3.90 -26.78 4.90
CA PHE A 2 3.63 -25.80 5.97
C PHE A 2 4.69 -24.67 6.08
N LYS A 3 5.98 -25.00 6.04
CA LYS A 3 7.09 -24.03 6.10
C LYS A 3 7.04 -22.98 4.97
N THR A 4 6.60 -23.37 3.76
CA THR A 4 6.50 -22.47 2.60
C THR A 4 5.30 -21.53 2.73
N ILE A 5 4.16 -22.05 3.22
CA ILE A 5 2.95 -21.26 3.47
C ILE A 5 3.23 -20.21 4.56
N PHE A 6 3.87 -20.63 5.66
CA PHE A 6 4.24 -19.72 6.75
C PHE A 6 5.17 -18.61 6.27
N LYS A 7 6.18 -18.93 5.45
CA LYS A 7 7.09 -17.92 4.88
C LYS A 7 6.34 -16.94 3.97
N SER A 8 5.38 -17.41 3.18
CA SER A 8 4.56 -16.54 2.33
C SER A 8 3.66 -15.61 3.14
N LEU A 9 3.01 -16.12 4.19
CA LEU A 9 2.19 -15.30 5.10
C LEU A 9 3.04 -14.24 5.81
N PHE A 10 4.25 -14.59 6.23
CA PHE A 10 5.17 -13.65 6.84
C PHE A 10 5.58 -12.52 5.88
N HIS A 11 5.92 -12.83 4.63
CA HIS A 11 6.25 -11.79 3.64
C HIS A 11 5.02 -10.97 3.24
N PHE A 12 3.84 -11.57 3.24
CA PHE A 12 2.58 -10.83 3.05
C PHE A 12 2.35 -9.82 4.18
N LEU A 13 2.58 -10.21 5.45
CA LEU A 13 2.49 -9.30 6.58
C LEU A 13 3.51 -8.15 6.46
N ILE A 14 4.75 -8.44 6.05
CA ILE A 14 5.75 -7.40 5.78
C ILE A 14 5.26 -6.41 4.72
N VAL A 15 4.67 -6.90 3.62
CA VAL A 15 4.12 -6.04 2.57
C VAL A 15 3.04 -5.12 3.13
N LEU A 16 2.16 -5.63 4.00
CA LEU A 16 1.13 -4.80 4.63
C LEU A 16 1.73 -3.72 5.52
N VAL A 17 2.65 -4.09 6.41
CA VAL A 17 3.34 -3.13 7.30
C VAL A 17 4.10 -2.08 6.49
N LEU A 18 4.84 -2.51 5.46
CA LEU A 18 5.57 -1.64 4.55
C LEU A 18 4.62 -0.67 3.84
N THR A 19 3.51 -1.17 3.30
CA THR A 19 2.52 -0.35 2.61
C THR A 19 1.94 0.71 3.55
N MET A 20 1.55 0.31 4.77
CA MET A 20 0.99 1.24 5.75
C MET A 20 1.97 2.31 6.17
N PHE A 21 3.21 1.91 6.43
CA PHE A 21 4.27 2.84 6.76
C PHE A 21 4.50 3.85 5.62
N LEU A 22 4.54 3.40 4.36
CA LEU A 22 4.71 4.27 3.20
C LEU A 22 3.53 5.23 3.02
N ILE A 23 2.28 4.78 3.25
CA ILE A 23 1.10 5.65 3.18
C ILE A 23 1.15 6.71 4.26
N ALA A 24 1.43 6.33 5.51
CA ALA A 24 1.53 7.28 6.62
C ALA A 24 2.65 8.28 6.37
N PHE A 25 3.82 7.82 5.92
CA PHE A 25 4.95 8.68 5.59
C PHE A 25 4.62 9.66 4.48
N HIS A 26 3.96 9.19 3.42
CA HIS A 26 3.49 10.05 2.34
C HIS A 26 2.47 11.08 2.82
N SER A 27 1.53 10.69 3.68
CA SER A 27 0.56 11.58 4.31
C SER A 27 1.24 12.73 5.06
N SER A 28 2.17 12.39 5.93
CA SER A 28 2.85 13.38 6.75
C SER A 28 3.71 14.31 5.92
N LEU A 29 4.38 13.80 4.87
CA LEU A 29 5.12 14.64 3.93
C LEU A 29 4.23 15.65 3.22
N LEU A 30 3.07 15.23 2.68
CA LEU A 30 2.14 16.15 2.03
C LEU A 30 1.60 17.19 3.00
N ASN A 31 1.29 16.77 4.22
CA ASN A 31 0.81 17.68 5.26
C ASN A 31 1.89 18.70 5.69
N LEU A 32 3.15 18.29 5.81
CA LEU A 32 4.26 19.21 6.11
C LEU A 32 4.53 20.19 4.98
N ILE A 33 4.47 19.73 3.72
CA ILE A 33 4.57 20.60 2.54
C ILE A 33 3.44 21.62 2.54
N TRP A 34 2.22 21.19 2.89
CA TRP A 34 1.08 22.08 3.01
C TRP A 34 1.26 23.10 4.15
N LEU A 35 1.71 22.68 5.33
CA LEU A 35 2.05 23.59 6.45
C LEU A 35 3.12 24.62 6.05
N ALA A 36 4.14 24.19 5.30
CA ALA A 36 5.19 25.07 4.79
C ALA A 36 4.61 26.13 3.85
N SER A 37 3.62 25.75 3.02
CA SER A 37 2.98 26.65 2.05
C SER A 37 2.22 27.81 2.72
N ILE A 38 1.66 27.58 3.90
CA ILE A 38 0.94 28.60 4.68
C ILE A 38 1.85 29.34 5.68
N LYS A 39 3.18 29.23 5.51
CA LYS A 39 4.22 29.87 6.34
C LYS A 39 4.10 29.54 7.83
N MET A 40 3.61 28.35 8.18
CA MET A 40 3.65 27.89 9.57
C MET A 40 5.07 27.44 9.95
N PRO A 41 5.55 27.75 11.16
CA PRO A 41 6.84 27.26 11.64
C PRO A 41 6.78 25.74 11.83
N ILE A 42 7.64 25.02 11.13
CA ILE A 42 7.75 23.56 11.22
C ILE A 42 8.90 23.21 12.15
N THR A 43 8.58 22.71 13.34
CA THR A 43 9.56 22.15 14.27
C THR A 43 9.68 20.65 14.06
N ILE A 44 10.88 20.09 14.27
CA ILE A 44 11.14 18.64 14.17
C ILE A 44 10.20 17.82 15.06
N SER A 45 9.89 18.32 16.26
CA SER A 45 8.94 17.68 17.18
C SER A 45 7.52 17.60 16.60
N ALA A 46 7.04 18.68 15.97
CA ALA A 46 5.72 18.73 15.34
C ALA A 46 5.63 17.77 14.13
N SER A 47 6.71 17.63 13.37
CA SER A 47 6.77 16.65 12.27
C SER A 47 6.69 15.21 12.78
N LEU A 48 7.35 14.91 13.90
CA LEU A 48 7.35 13.58 14.48
C LEU A 48 5.99 13.21 15.07
N THR A 49 5.35 14.14 15.79
CA THR A 49 4.01 13.91 16.36
C THR A 49 2.95 13.78 15.28
N MET A 50 3.06 14.55 14.19
CA MET A 50 2.19 14.40 13.02
C MET A 50 2.35 13.03 12.38
N PHE A 51 3.58 12.56 12.19
CA PHE A 51 3.83 11.23 11.62
C PHE A 51 3.27 10.10 12.48
N ILE A 52 3.48 10.15 13.80
CA ILE A 52 2.92 9.17 14.74
C ILE A 52 1.38 9.23 14.69
N GLY A 53 0.81 10.43 14.69
CA GLY A 53 -0.64 10.62 14.58
C GLY A 53 -1.23 10.09 13.27
N ASP A 54 -0.54 10.25 12.14
CA ASP A 54 -0.95 9.67 10.85
C ASP A 54 -0.88 8.14 10.86
N VAL A 55 0.15 7.56 11.48
CA VAL A 55 0.28 6.10 11.66
C VAL A 55 -0.86 5.57 12.52
N GLU A 56 -1.10 6.16 13.70
CA GLU A 56 -2.18 5.75 14.62
C GLU A 56 -3.57 5.97 14.01
N GLY A 57 -3.77 7.09 13.32
CA GLY A 57 -5.00 7.41 12.60
C GLY A 57 -5.31 6.43 11.49
N LEU A 58 -4.30 5.93 10.78
CA LEU A 58 -4.49 4.97 9.70
C LEU A 58 -4.64 3.52 10.19
N LEU A 59 -4.05 3.19 11.34
CA LEU A 59 -4.05 1.82 11.91
C LEU A 59 -5.22 1.55 12.87
N PHE A 60 -5.51 2.47 13.79
CA PHE A 60 -6.39 2.19 14.94
C PHE A 60 -7.57 3.16 15.05
N ASN A 61 -7.35 4.44 14.76
CA ASN A 61 -8.35 5.49 15.01
C ASN A 61 -9.08 5.97 13.74
N GLY A 62 -8.90 5.27 12.63
CA GLY A 62 -9.55 5.60 11.36
C GLY A 62 -11.04 5.32 11.40
N ALA A 63 -11.85 6.22 10.82
CA ALA A 63 -13.30 6.00 10.66
C ALA A 63 -13.63 4.75 9.80
N PHE A 64 -12.65 4.28 9.04
CA PHE A 64 -12.74 3.08 8.22
C PHE A 64 -11.52 2.19 8.48
N PRO A 65 -11.67 0.85 8.60
CA PRO A 65 -10.57 -0.06 8.88
C PRO A 65 -9.69 -0.27 7.62
N VAL A 66 -8.88 0.74 7.29
CA VAL A 66 -7.96 0.77 6.14
C VAL A 66 -7.05 -0.48 6.09
N PRO A 67 -6.49 -1.00 7.21
CA PRO A 67 -5.68 -2.22 7.21
C PRO A 67 -6.40 -3.47 6.75
N ILE A 68 -7.65 -3.62 7.16
CA ILE A 68 -8.45 -4.77 6.76
C ILE A 68 -8.73 -4.69 5.26
N LEU A 69 -9.10 -3.51 4.75
CA LEU A 69 -9.40 -3.35 3.33
C LEU A 69 -8.17 -3.54 2.43
N ILE A 70 -7.03 -2.95 2.78
CA ILE A 70 -5.78 -3.13 2.03
C ILE A 70 -5.36 -4.59 2.04
N SER A 71 -5.46 -5.28 3.18
CA SER A 71 -5.12 -6.70 3.26
C SER A 71 -6.05 -7.59 2.44
N MET A 72 -7.36 -7.36 2.46
CA MET A 72 -8.31 -8.11 1.64
C MET A 72 -8.05 -7.92 0.14
N LEU A 73 -7.89 -6.68 -0.31
CA LEU A 73 -7.64 -6.41 -1.73
C LEU A 73 -6.29 -6.99 -2.20
N TYR A 74 -5.23 -6.85 -1.40
CA TYR A 74 -3.95 -7.48 -1.72
C TYR A 74 -4.06 -9.00 -1.77
N ALA A 75 -4.78 -9.63 -0.84
CA ALA A 75 -4.97 -11.07 -0.86
C ALA A 75 -5.66 -11.50 -2.17
N ILE A 76 -6.72 -10.81 -2.56
CA ILE A 76 -7.45 -11.08 -3.80
C ILE A 76 -6.52 -10.90 -5.01
N THR A 77 -5.91 -9.72 -5.19
CA THR A 77 -5.09 -9.43 -6.37
C THR A 77 -3.85 -10.32 -6.45
N PHE A 78 -3.23 -10.68 -5.32
CA PHE A 78 -2.07 -11.57 -5.31
C PHE A 78 -2.43 -13.02 -5.58
N ILE A 79 -3.60 -13.50 -5.14
CA ILE A 79 -4.11 -14.83 -5.49
C ILE A 79 -4.40 -14.90 -6.99
N PHE A 80 -5.10 -13.92 -7.54
CA PHE A 80 -5.35 -13.82 -8.99
C PHE A 80 -4.03 -13.82 -9.77
N THR A 81 -3.07 -13.01 -9.33
CA THR A 81 -1.74 -12.95 -9.95
C THR A 81 -1.00 -14.28 -9.86
N ALA A 82 -1.10 -15.00 -8.74
CA ALA A 82 -0.48 -16.32 -8.56
C ALA A 82 -1.07 -17.37 -9.52
N VAL A 83 -2.38 -17.29 -9.80
CA VAL A 83 -3.09 -18.15 -10.75
C VAL A 83 -2.67 -17.81 -12.18
N ILE A 84 -2.77 -16.54 -12.58
CA ILE A 84 -2.38 -16.05 -13.92
C ILE A 84 -0.92 -16.41 -14.24
N ARG A 85 -0.04 -16.36 -13.23
CA ARG A 85 1.39 -16.68 -13.38
C ARG A 85 1.67 -18.07 -13.96
N ARG A 86 0.73 -19.01 -13.89
CA ARG A 86 0.89 -20.36 -14.44
C ARG A 86 0.92 -20.37 -15.98
N TRP A 87 0.32 -19.36 -16.62
CA TRP A 87 0.21 -19.27 -18.08
C TRP A 87 1.06 -18.16 -18.69
N THR A 88 1.82 -17.41 -17.88
CA THR A 88 2.60 -16.26 -18.34
C THR A 88 4.10 -16.48 -18.18
N VAL A 89 4.88 -15.93 -19.11
CA VAL A 89 6.36 -15.95 -19.09
C VAL A 89 6.99 -14.78 -18.32
N PHE A 90 6.19 -13.83 -17.83
CA PHE A 90 6.70 -12.63 -17.17
C PHE A 90 7.34 -12.92 -15.80
N PRO A 91 8.33 -12.12 -15.38
CA PRO A 91 8.96 -12.27 -14.08
C PRO A 91 7.96 -11.96 -12.96
N ALA A 92 8.01 -12.76 -11.88
CA ALA A 92 7.06 -12.63 -10.78
C ALA A 92 7.11 -11.22 -10.15
N ARG A 93 8.30 -10.63 -10.07
CA ARG A 93 8.50 -9.24 -9.61
C ARG A 93 7.59 -8.24 -10.30
N VAL A 94 7.53 -8.28 -11.63
CA VAL A 94 6.73 -7.32 -12.42
C VAL A 94 5.25 -7.59 -12.26
N MET A 95 4.83 -8.86 -12.29
CA MET A 95 3.41 -9.21 -12.16
C MET A 95 2.83 -8.82 -10.81
N TYR A 96 3.57 -9.06 -9.71
CA TYR A 96 3.11 -8.63 -8.38
C TYR A 96 3.20 -7.11 -8.19
N ALA A 97 4.13 -6.41 -8.85
CA ALA A 97 4.13 -4.95 -8.89
C ALA A 97 2.87 -4.39 -9.56
N VAL A 98 2.48 -4.94 -10.72
CA VAL A 98 1.23 -4.58 -11.40
C VAL A 98 0.02 -4.90 -10.53
N ALA A 99 0.01 -6.06 -9.87
CA ALA A 99 -1.05 -6.43 -8.94
C ALA A 99 -1.19 -5.42 -7.79
N GLY A 100 -0.07 -4.98 -7.22
CA GLY A 100 -0.09 -3.98 -6.15
C GLY A 100 -0.50 -2.59 -6.62
N ALA A 101 -0.10 -2.18 -7.81
CA ALA A 101 -0.62 -0.96 -8.44
C ALA A 101 -2.15 -1.06 -8.63
N PHE A 102 -2.64 -2.21 -9.11
CA PHE A 102 -4.05 -2.46 -9.36
C PHE A 102 -4.89 -2.42 -8.07
N THR A 103 -4.38 -2.96 -6.97
CA THR A 103 -4.98 -2.80 -5.63
C THR A 103 -5.26 -1.32 -5.33
N PHE A 104 -4.29 -0.43 -5.54
CA PHE A 104 -4.48 1.00 -5.26
C PHE A 104 -5.30 1.74 -6.30
N ILE A 105 -5.36 1.27 -7.55
CA ILE A 105 -6.35 1.75 -8.53
C ILE A 105 -7.75 1.45 -8.02
N ILE A 106 -8.00 0.23 -7.52
CA ILE A 106 -9.31 -0.11 -6.93
C ILE A 106 -9.62 0.82 -5.74
N ILE A 107 -8.65 1.03 -4.85
CA ILE A 107 -8.84 1.87 -3.66
C ILE A 107 -9.09 3.33 -3.98
N THR A 108 -8.38 3.90 -4.95
CA THR A 108 -8.39 5.35 -5.21
C THR A 108 -9.34 5.78 -6.31
N LEU A 109 -9.79 4.84 -7.17
CA LEU A 109 -10.67 5.12 -8.28
C LEU A 109 -11.99 4.35 -8.18
N VAL A 110 -11.94 3.02 -8.05
CA VAL A 110 -13.15 2.18 -8.11
C VAL A 110 -14.00 2.32 -6.85
N LEU A 111 -13.40 2.23 -5.67
CA LEU A 111 -14.13 2.29 -4.41
C LEU A 111 -14.79 3.64 -4.15
N PRO A 112 -14.14 4.80 -4.38
CA PRO A 112 -14.80 6.09 -4.25
C PRO A 112 -16.03 6.19 -5.18
N LEU A 113 -15.95 5.69 -6.42
CA LEU A 113 -17.10 5.68 -7.34
C LEU A 113 -18.27 4.83 -6.82
N LEU A 114 -18.01 3.79 -6.02
CA LEU A 114 -19.03 2.92 -5.42
C LEU A 114 -19.60 3.47 -4.11
N VAL A 115 -18.86 4.33 -3.40
CA VAL A 115 -19.21 4.87 -2.08
C VAL A 115 -19.49 6.37 -2.16
N ASN A 116 -20.22 6.80 -3.20
CA ASN A 116 -20.66 8.20 -3.39
C ASN A 116 -19.52 9.25 -3.37
N ASN A 117 -18.36 8.91 -3.93
CA ASN A 117 -17.15 9.74 -3.99
C ASN A 117 -16.51 10.07 -2.63
N ILE A 118 -16.76 9.25 -1.60
CA ILE A 118 -16.04 9.38 -0.34
C ILE A 118 -14.67 8.69 -0.49
N ASP A 119 -13.61 9.49 -0.50
CA ASP A 119 -12.25 8.96 -0.49
C ASP A 119 -11.92 8.34 0.87
N LEU A 120 -11.67 7.03 0.86
CA LEU A 120 -11.36 6.22 2.05
C LEU A 120 -9.99 6.55 2.67
N ILE A 121 -9.10 7.16 1.88
CA ILE A 121 -7.79 7.64 2.30
C ILE A 121 -7.78 9.14 2.04
N ALA A 122 -7.59 9.96 3.07
CA ALA A 122 -7.66 11.42 2.95
C ALA A 122 -6.75 11.98 1.83
N ASN A 123 -5.58 11.38 1.62
CA ASN A 123 -4.64 11.75 0.55
C ASN A 123 -5.08 11.38 -0.86
N ALA A 124 -6.07 10.50 -1.04
CA ALA A 124 -6.58 10.14 -2.36
C ALA A 124 -7.40 11.27 -3.01
N ARG A 125 -7.71 12.36 -2.29
CA ARG A 125 -8.50 13.50 -2.81
C ARG A 125 -7.84 14.25 -3.97
N SER A 126 -6.50 14.22 -4.06
CA SER A 126 -5.76 14.88 -5.14
C SER A 126 -5.27 13.87 -6.19
N SER A 127 -5.21 14.28 -7.46
CA SER A 127 -4.68 13.44 -8.54
C SER A 127 -3.25 12.95 -8.25
N ASN A 128 -2.42 13.81 -7.64
CA ASN A 128 -1.04 13.48 -7.29
C ASN A 128 -0.97 12.44 -6.15
N GLY A 129 -1.87 12.54 -5.16
CA GLY A 129 -1.97 11.57 -4.08
C GLY A 129 -2.40 10.19 -4.59
N LYS A 130 -3.34 10.12 -5.53
CA LYS A 130 -3.74 8.85 -6.18
C LYS A 130 -2.57 8.18 -6.90
N LEU A 131 -1.83 8.94 -7.71
CA LEU A 131 -0.65 8.42 -8.42
C LEU A 131 0.41 7.90 -7.44
N THR A 132 0.67 8.63 -6.36
CA THR A 132 1.68 8.21 -5.38
C THR A 132 1.26 6.95 -4.63
N LEU A 133 -0.03 6.82 -4.28
CA LEU A 133 -0.58 5.60 -3.70
C LEU A 133 -0.45 4.39 -4.63
N ILE A 134 -0.65 4.57 -5.93
CA ILE A 134 -0.44 3.51 -6.94
C ILE A 134 1.03 3.09 -6.99
N ILE A 135 1.95 4.05 -6.94
CA ILE A 135 3.40 3.78 -6.92
C ILE A 135 3.79 3.03 -5.64
N ILE A 136 3.30 3.46 -4.47
CA ILE A 136 3.50 2.78 -3.18
C ILE A 136 3.02 1.33 -3.30
N GLY A 137 1.83 1.13 -3.86
CA GLY A 137 1.26 -0.18 -4.13
C GLY A 137 2.15 -1.07 -4.99
N ALA A 138 2.69 -0.50 -6.07
CA ALA A 138 3.59 -1.18 -6.98
C ALA A 138 4.90 -1.58 -6.31
N ILE A 139 5.49 -0.70 -5.49
CA ILE A 139 6.73 -0.98 -4.74
C ILE A 139 6.51 -2.14 -3.77
N ALA A 140 5.40 -2.13 -3.01
CA ALA A 140 5.08 -3.20 -2.07
C ALA A 140 4.84 -4.55 -2.79
N GLY A 141 4.15 -4.50 -3.93
CA GLY A 141 3.96 -5.66 -4.81
C GLY A 141 5.28 -6.19 -5.39
N MET A 142 6.19 -5.30 -5.78
CA MET A 142 7.51 -5.66 -6.30
C MET A 142 8.35 -6.39 -5.25
N TYR A 143 8.28 -5.95 -3.99
CA TYR A 143 8.94 -6.62 -2.86
C TYR A 143 8.43 -8.07 -2.71
N PHE A 144 7.10 -8.26 -2.70
CA PHE A 144 6.51 -9.60 -2.62
C PHE A 144 6.90 -10.48 -3.81
N GLY A 145 6.81 -9.95 -5.03
CA GLY A 145 7.18 -10.68 -6.24
C GLY A 145 8.64 -11.10 -6.27
N SER A 146 9.55 -10.27 -5.76
CA SER A 146 10.97 -10.59 -5.63
C SER A 146 11.23 -11.75 -4.66
N PHE A 147 10.46 -11.83 -3.58
CA PHE A 147 10.48 -12.97 -2.67
C PHE A 147 9.98 -14.26 -3.35
N VAL A 148 8.85 -14.18 -4.06
CA VAL A 148 8.27 -15.33 -4.79
C VAL A 148 9.24 -15.87 -5.84
N GLU A 149 9.92 -14.98 -6.56
CA GLU A 149 10.92 -15.31 -7.58
C GLU A 149 12.14 -16.01 -6.97
N ARG A 150 12.72 -15.44 -5.90
CA ARG A 150 13.84 -16.06 -5.17
C ARG A 150 13.46 -17.43 -4.60
N SER A 151 12.23 -17.61 -4.13
CA SER A 151 11.76 -18.89 -3.62
C SER A 151 11.59 -19.96 -4.70
N LYS A 152 11.46 -19.57 -5.98
CA LYS A 152 11.38 -20.50 -7.11
C LYS A 152 12.77 -20.92 -7.59
N ASN A 153 13.74 -20.01 -7.58
CA ASN A 153 15.11 -20.25 -8.06
C ASN A 153 16.04 -20.89 -7.02
N GLY A 154 15.67 -20.87 -5.73
CA GLY A 154 16.40 -21.53 -4.64
C GLY A 154 15.92 -22.95 -4.33
N LYS A 155 15.22 -23.58 -5.26
CA LYS A 155 14.92 -25.02 -5.29
C LYS A 155 15.72 -25.64 -6.41
#